data_AF-A0A7C2N664-F1
#
_entry.id   AF-A0A7C2N664-F1
#
_cell.length_a   1.000
_cell.length_b   1.000
_cell.length_c   1.000
_cell.angle_alpha   90.00
_cell.angle_beta   90.00
_cell.angle_gamma   90.00
#
_symmetry.space_group_name_H-M   'P 1'
#
loop_
_entity.id
_entity.type
_entity.pdbx_description
1 polymer ?
#
loop_
_entity_poly.entity_id
_entity_poly.type
_entity_poly.pdbx_seq_one_letter_code
_entity_poly.pdbx_strand_id
1 'polypeptide(L)'
;MGEDSRRRTLVRTIISNIEENKNSWVKALFYSDDDVSRIVERLVRAWSNNNMRGEPLEYATIEELEILAKKSEEYRDSPQEAFLRKMLRESTGVEEESS
;
A
#
# COMPACT_ATOMS: atom_id res chain seq x y z
N MET A 1 4.31 -1.51 23.74
CA MET A 1 3.11 -1.36 22.89
C MET A 1 2.59 -2.75 22.57
N GLY A 2 1.29 -3.00 22.75
CA GLY A 2 0.67 -4.25 22.29
C GLY A 2 0.53 -4.28 20.76
N GLU A 3 0.47 -5.47 20.19
CA GLU A 3 0.35 -5.69 18.75
C GLU A 3 -0.86 -4.96 18.13
N ASP A 4 -2.00 -4.98 18.83
CA ASP A 4 -3.20 -4.22 18.46
C ASP A 4 -3.00 -2.71 18.38
N SER A 5 -2.10 -2.16 19.19
CA SER A 5 -1.78 -0.73 19.17
C SER A 5 -0.95 -0.40 17.94
N ARG A 6 0.03 -1.25 17.61
CA ARG A 6 0.87 -1.10 16.41
C ARG A 6 0.03 -1.19 15.14
N ARG A 7 -0.86 -2.18 15.08
CA ARG A 7 -1.81 -2.37 13.98
C ARG A 7 -2.65 -1.13 13.72
N ARG A 8 -3.27 -0.59 14.77
CA ARG A 8 -4.10 0.62 14.69
C ARG A 8 -3.32 1.83 14.18
N THR A 9 -2.08 1.99 14.63
CA THR A 9 -1.20 3.06 14.14
C THR A 9 -0.94 2.91 12.64
N LEU A 10 -0.57 1.71 12.17
CA LEU A 10 -0.29 1.47 10.75
C LEU A 10 -1.51 1.71 9.87
N VAL A 11 -2.68 1.18 10.25
CA VAL A 11 -3.94 1.40 9.54
C VAL A 11 -4.28 2.89 9.48
N ARG A 12 -4.12 3.61 10.59
CA ARG A 12 -4.37 5.06 10.63
C ARG A 12 -3.43 5.82 9.70
N THR A 13 -2.15 5.46 9.66
CA THR A 13 -1.16 6.04 8.74
C THR A 13 -1.58 5.85 7.29
N ILE A 14 -1.94 4.63 6.89
CA ILE A 14 -2.37 4.32 5.51
C ILE A 14 -3.59 5.18 5.13
N ILE A 15 -4.62 5.18 5.97
CA ILE A 15 -5.85 5.93 5.73
C ILE A 15 -5.57 7.43 5.63
N SER A 16 -4.75 7.99 6.52
CA SER A 16 -4.48 9.43 6.50
C SER A 16 -3.63 9.86 5.29
N ASN A 17 -2.66 9.02 4.89
CA ASN A 17 -1.76 9.32 3.78
C ASN A 17 -2.39 9.11 2.41
N ILE A 18 -3.30 8.14 2.29
CA ILE A 18 -3.93 7.76 1.02
C ILE A 18 -5.38 8.24 0.99
N GLU A 19 -6.23 7.72 1.87
CA GLU A 19 -7.69 7.92 1.78
C GLU A 19 -8.15 9.36 2.09
N GLU A 20 -7.54 9.98 3.10
CA GLU A 20 -7.81 11.37 3.49
C GLU A 20 -7.03 12.39 2.61
N ASN A 21 -6.15 11.91 1.73
CA ASN A 21 -5.35 12.78 0.88
C ASN A 21 -6.19 13.43 -0.23
N LYS A 22 -6.07 14.75 -0.35
CA LYS A 22 -6.80 15.55 -1.35
C LYS A 22 -6.32 15.26 -2.77
N ASN A 23 -5.10 14.76 -2.94
CA ASN A 23 -4.54 14.46 -4.25
C ASN A 23 -4.96 13.05 -4.71
N SER A 24 -5.90 12.98 -5.65
CA SER A 24 -6.39 11.70 -6.21
C SER A 24 -5.29 10.89 -6.92
N TRP A 25 -4.22 11.54 -7.39
CA TRP A 25 -3.07 10.84 -7.97
C TRP A 25 -2.30 10.01 -6.97
N VAL A 26 -2.24 10.42 -5.70
CA VAL A 26 -1.57 9.65 -4.64
C VAL A 26 -2.27 8.30 -4.47
N LYS A 27 -3.60 8.29 -4.46
CA LYS A 27 -4.40 7.04 -4.42
C LYS A 27 -4.14 6.19 -5.64
N ALA A 28 -4.23 6.78 -6.84
CA ALA A 28 -4.03 6.04 -8.09
C ALA A 28 -2.64 5.41 -8.15
N LEU A 29 -1.59 6.15 -7.78
CA LEU A 29 -0.22 5.67 -7.75
C LEU A 29 -0.02 4.56 -6.72
N PHE A 30 -0.52 4.76 -5.51
CA PHE A 30 -0.44 3.78 -4.43
C PHE A 30 -1.06 2.45 -4.83
N TYR A 31 -2.32 2.45 -5.30
CA TYR A 31 -3.00 1.22 -5.72
C TYR A 31 -2.44 0.61 -7.00
N SER A 32 -1.62 1.36 -7.74
CA SER A 32 -0.95 0.87 -8.95
C SER A 32 0.44 0.27 -8.67
N ASP A 33 0.98 0.40 -7.45
CA ASP A 33 2.23 -0.26 -7.06
C ASP A 33 2.04 -1.78 -6.99
N ASP A 34 3.00 -2.54 -7.52
CA ASP A 34 2.89 -4.00 -7.61
C ASP A 34 2.76 -4.66 -6.23
N ASP A 35 3.49 -4.17 -5.23
CA ASP A 35 3.48 -4.73 -3.88
C ASP A 35 2.14 -4.41 -3.21
N VAL A 36 1.68 -3.16 -3.34
CA VAL A 36 0.38 -2.73 -2.81
C VAL A 36 -0.75 -3.51 -3.45
N SER A 37 -0.76 -3.61 -4.78
CA SER A 37 -1.79 -4.32 -5.53
C SER A 37 -1.86 -5.80 -5.12
N ARG A 38 -0.71 -6.48 -5.02
CA ARG A 38 -0.64 -7.88 -4.56
C ARG A 38 -1.19 -8.07 -3.15
N ILE A 39 -0.83 -7.19 -2.22
CA ILE A 39 -1.33 -7.24 -0.84
C ILE A 39 -2.84 -7.01 -0.83
N VAL A 40 -3.32 -5.93 -1.46
CA VAL A 40 -4.74 -5.58 -1.49
C VAL A 40 -5.57 -6.69 -2.13
N GLU A 41 -5.13 -7.30 -3.24
CA GLU A 41 -5.82 -8.44 -3.84
C GLU A 41 -5.92 -9.62 -2.89
N ARG A 42 -4.83 -9.94 -2.17
CA ARG A 42 -4.85 -11.01 -1.15
C ARG A 42 -5.85 -10.69 -0.04
N LEU A 43 -5.88 -9.44 0.44
CA LEU A 43 -6.83 -8.98 1.47
C LEU A 43 -8.27 -9.07 1.00
N VAL A 44 -8.56 -8.64 -0.22
CA VAL A 44 -9.90 -8.71 -0.82
C VAL A 44 -10.34 -10.17 -0.97
N ARG A 45 -9.44 -11.06 -1.39
CA ARG A 45 -9.73 -12.51 -1.44
C ARG A 45 -10.01 -13.08 -0.05
N ALA A 46 -9.19 -12.74 0.94
CA ALA A 46 -9.40 -13.18 2.32
C ALA A 46 -10.73 -12.68 2.87
N TRP A 47 -11.06 -11.41 2.64
CA TRP A 47 -12.32 -10.79 3.03
C TRP A 47 -13.51 -11.45 2.35
N SER A 48 -13.43 -11.69 1.03
CA SER A 48 -14.47 -12.38 0.25
C SER A 48 -14.68 -13.81 0.76
N ASN A 49 -13.61 -14.56 1.02
CA ASN A 49 -13.67 -15.91 1.57
C ASN A 49 -14.24 -15.96 3.00
N ASN A 50 -14.22 -14.84 3.72
CA ASN A 50 -14.81 -14.68 5.05
C ASN A 50 -16.17 -13.96 5.02
N ASN A 51 -16.93 -14.10 3.93
CA ASN A 51 -18.25 -13.50 3.73
C ASN A 51 -18.27 -11.97 3.87
N MET A 52 -17.18 -11.31 3.49
CA MET A 52 -17.04 -9.85 3.51
C MET A 52 -17.29 -9.26 4.91
N ARG A 53 -16.93 -10.00 5.96
CA ARG A 53 -17.09 -9.55 7.34
C ARG A 53 -15.96 -8.59 7.73
N GLY A 54 -16.29 -7.45 8.32
CA GLY A 54 -15.29 -6.46 8.73
C GLY A 54 -14.69 -5.69 7.55
N GLU A 55 -13.46 -5.22 7.71
CA GLU A 55 -12.74 -4.47 6.66
C GLU A 55 -11.58 -5.30 6.06
N PRO A 56 -11.20 -5.12 4.78
CA PRO A 56 -10.08 -5.85 4.17
C PRO A 56 -8.77 -5.72 4.97
N LEU A 57 -8.50 -4.54 5.54
CA LEU A 57 -7.31 -4.28 6.35
C LEU A 57 -7.30 -5.07 7.66
N GLU A 58 -8.41 -5.64 8.14
CA GLU A 58 -8.43 -6.54 9.30
C GLU A 58 -7.81 -7.91 8.99
N TYR A 59 -7.78 -8.32 7.72
CA TYR A 59 -7.20 -9.58 7.26
C TYR A 59 -5.70 -9.45 6.92
N ALA A 60 -5.13 -8.27 7.09
CA ALA A 60 -3.71 -8.02 6.85
C ALA A 60 -2.86 -8.60 7.98
N THR A 61 -1.68 -9.08 7.64
CA THR A 61 -0.64 -9.33 8.64
C THR A 61 -0.03 -8.00 9.08
N ILE A 62 0.70 -7.99 10.21
CA ILE A 62 1.44 -6.79 10.63
C ILE A 62 2.47 -6.38 9.58
N GLU A 63 3.18 -7.36 9.01
CA GLU A 63 4.20 -7.15 7.97
C GLU A 63 3.62 -6.45 6.72
N GLU A 64 2.45 -6.87 6.27
CA GLU A 64 1.78 -6.23 5.14
C GLU A 64 1.30 -4.82 5.47
N LEU A 65 0.81 -4.58 6.68
CA LEU A 65 0.45 -3.25 7.12
C LEU A 65 1.67 -2.32 7.18
N GLU A 66 2.84 -2.85 7.51
CA GLU A 66 4.10 -2.09 7.48
C GLU A 66 4.51 -1.74 6.06
N ILE A 67 4.40 -2.68 5.12
CA ILE A 67 4.66 -2.43 3.70
C ILE A 67 3.71 -1.35 3.17
N LEU A 68 2.40 -1.51 3.41
CA LEU A 68 1.40 -0.54 2.98
C LEU A 68 1.61 0.83 3.62
N ALA A 69 1.94 0.89 4.91
CA ALA A 69 2.22 2.16 5.59
C ALA A 69 3.47 2.85 5.02
N LYS A 70 4.56 2.11 4.83
CA LYS A 70 5.79 2.66 4.24
C LYS A 70 5.55 3.22 2.84
N LYS A 71 4.92 2.44 1.96
CA LYS A 71 4.56 2.89 0.61
C LYS A 71 3.64 4.11 0.67
N SER A 72 2.70 4.15 1.61
CA SER A 72 1.79 5.29 1.76
C SER A 72 2.51 6.60 2.07
N GLU A 73 3.59 6.55 2.84
CA GLU A 73 4.43 7.71 3.16
C GLU A 73 5.23 8.16 1.94
N GLU A 74 5.84 7.22 1.21
CA GLU A 74 6.59 7.49 -0.03
C GLU A 74 5.74 8.22 -1.08
N TYR A 75 4.50 7.75 -1.31
CA TYR A 75 3.60 8.38 -2.27
C TYR A 75 3.00 9.71 -1.79
N ARG A 76 2.86 9.91 -0.48
CA ARG A 76 2.39 11.19 0.09
C ARG A 76 3.42 12.29 -0.12
N ASP A 77 4.68 12.00 0.21
CA ASP A 77 5.72 13.03 0.28
C ASP A 77 6.28 13.36 -1.11
N SER A 78 6.17 12.47 -2.09
CA SER A 78 6.71 12.72 -3.44
C SER A 78 5.89 12.07 -4.56
N PRO A 79 4.63 12.48 -4.78
CA PRO A 79 3.78 11.90 -5.83
C PRO A 79 4.36 12.04 -7.24
N GLN A 80 5.09 13.12 -7.52
CA GLN A 80 5.72 13.37 -8.82
C GLN A 80 6.97 12.52 -9.02
N GLU A 81 7.82 12.39 -8.00
CA GLU A 81 9.02 11.56 -8.07
C GLU A 81 8.66 10.07 -8.09
N ALA A 82 7.65 9.65 -7.32
CA ALA A 82 7.16 8.29 -7.33
C ALA A 82 6.51 7.93 -8.68
N PHE A 83 5.78 8.86 -9.30
CA PHE A 83 5.28 8.71 -10.68
C PHE A 83 6.43 8.58 -11.69
N LEU A 84 7.45 9.44 -11.60
CA LEU A 84 8.64 9.38 -12.46
C LEU A 84 9.41 8.08 -12.28
N ARG A 85 9.63 7.62 -11.05
CA ARG A 85 10.28 6.33 -10.73
C ARG A 85 9.50 5.16 -11.30
N LYS A 86 8.17 5.17 -11.15
CA LYS A 86 7.30 4.12 -11.69
C LYS A 86 7.36 4.09 -13.22
N MET A 87 7.21 5.25 -13.88
CA MET A 87 7.36 5.39 -15.33
C MET A 87 8.74 4.94 -15.83
N LEU A 88 9.81 5.26 -15.10
CA LEU A 88 11.18 4.82 -15.43
C LEU A 88 11.31 3.29 -15.31
N ARG A 89 10.80 2.68 -14.24
CA ARG A 89 10.84 1.23 -14.05
C ARG A 89 10.04 0.46 -15.12
N GLU A 90 8.87 0.98 -15.50
CA GLU A 90 8.03 0.39 -16.56
C GLU A 90 8.60 0.58 -17.97
N SER A 91 9.26 1.71 -18.25
CA SER A 91 9.85 1.99 -19.56
C SER A 91 11.23 1.35 -19.78
N THR A 92 11.93 0.99 -18.71
CA THR A 92 13.31 0.47 -18.81
C THR A 92 13.43 -1.05 -18.75
N GLY A 93 12.45 -1.80 -18.23
CA GLY A 93 12.46 -3.27 -18.29
C GLY A 93 13.74 -3.92 -17.74
N VAL A 94 14.44 -3.27 -16.81
CA VAL A 94 15.68 -3.80 -16.25
C VAL A 94 15.32 -4.68 -15.05
N GLU A 95 15.34 -5.99 -15.28
CA GLU A 95 15.65 -6.97 -14.25
C GLU A 95 17.02 -6.58 -13.67
N GLU A 96 17.04 -6.00 -12.48
CA GLU A 96 18.30 -5.83 -11.74
C GLU A 96 18.78 -7.21 -11.30
N GLU A 97 19.49 -7.92 -12.19
CA GLU A 97 20.46 -8.92 -11.79
C GLU A 97 21.54 -8.22 -10.96
N SER A 98 21.40 -8.31 -9.64
CA SER A 98 22.43 -7.89 -8.71
C SER A 98 23.59 -8.90 -8.77
N SER A 99 24.72 -8.46 -9.32
CA SER A 99 26.04 -9.10 -9.19
C SER A 99 26.63 -8.91 -7.80
#